data_AF-A0A3P6QJ30-F1
#
_entry.id   AF-A0A3P6QJ30-F1
#
_cell.length_a   1.000
_cell.length_b   1.000
_cell.length_c   1.000
_cell.angle_alpha   90.00
_cell.angle_beta   90.00
_cell.angle_gamma   90.00
#
_symmetry.space_group_name_H-M   'P 1'
#
loop_
_entity.id
_entity.type
_entity.pdbx_description
1 polymer ?
#
loop_
_entity_poly.entity_id
_entity_poly.type
_entity_poly.pdbx_seq_one_letter_code
_entity_poly.pdbx_strand_id
1 'polypeptide(L)'
;MVLADLGRKIRNAIGKLGQATIINEEELDAMLKEVCMALIESDVHIRLVKQLKDNVKKAINFEEMVGGVNKRRLIQKTVFNELLKLVDPGVTAYQPKKGQPNVIIWHTFIKEKAGKLV
;
A
#
# COMPACT_ATOMS: atom_id res chain seq x y z
N MET A 1 -14.31 3.84 -11.74
CA MET A 1 -14.26 2.60 -10.91
C MET A 1 -13.27 2.89 -9.81
N VAL A 2 -13.69 2.82 -8.55
CA VAL A 2 -12.88 3.28 -7.39
C VAL A 2 -11.44 2.72 -7.40
N LEU A 3 -11.26 1.45 -7.77
CA LEU A 3 -9.93 0.81 -7.87
C LEU A 3 -9.06 1.33 -9.03
N ALA A 4 -9.67 1.65 -10.19
CA ALA A 4 -8.93 2.21 -11.33
C ALA A 4 -8.43 3.63 -11.03
N ASP A 5 -9.21 4.37 -10.24
CA ASP A 5 -8.89 5.73 -9.82
C ASP A 5 -7.77 5.72 -8.75
N LEU A 6 -7.79 4.76 -7.81
CA LEU A 6 -6.70 4.53 -6.85
C LEU A 6 -5.37 4.19 -7.55
N GLY A 7 -5.39 3.20 -8.46
CA GLY A 7 -4.18 2.78 -9.17
C GLY A 7 -3.56 3.92 -9.99
N ARG A 8 -4.41 4.78 -10.58
CA ARG A 8 -3.97 5.97 -11.30
C ARG A 8 -3.32 7.00 -10.38
N LYS A 9 -3.92 7.31 -9.22
CA LYS A 9 -3.37 8.26 -8.24
C LYS A 9 -2.00 7.81 -7.73
N ILE A 10 -1.88 6.53 -7.35
CA ILE A 10 -0.60 5.96 -6.87
C ILE A 10 0.47 6.00 -7.97
N ARG A 11 0.13 5.59 -9.19
CA ARG A 11 1.07 5.60 -10.32
C ARG A 11 1.54 7.02 -10.65
N ASN A 12 0.66 8.00 -10.59
CA ASN A 12 0.99 9.40 -10.83
C ASN A 12 1.92 9.94 -9.72
N ALA A 13 1.64 9.65 -8.45
CA ALA A 13 2.47 10.08 -7.33
C ALA A 13 3.90 9.49 -7.42
N ILE A 14 4.03 8.21 -7.76
CA ILE A 14 5.33 7.54 -7.96
C ILE A 14 6.03 8.06 -9.23
N GLY A 15 5.27 8.37 -10.28
CA GLY A 15 5.77 8.92 -11.55
C GLY A 15 6.40 10.31 -11.39
N LYS A 16 5.80 11.18 -10.56
CA LYS A 16 6.34 12.51 -10.23
C LYS A 16 7.74 12.42 -9.61
N LEU A 17 7.94 11.48 -8.69
CA LEU A 17 9.26 11.21 -8.08
C LEU A 17 10.29 10.75 -9.12
N GLY A 18 9.87 10.03 -10.16
CA GLY A 18 10.74 9.59 -11.26
C GLY A 18 11.21 10.74 -12.15
N GLN A 19 10.42 11.80 -12.28
CA GLN A 19 10.72 12.98 -13.09
C GLN A 19 11.47 14.07 -12.31
N ALA A 20 11.37 14.08 -10.98
CA ALA A 20 12.06 15.05 -10.14
C ALA A 20 13.59 14.96 -10.29
N THR A 21 14.22 16.09 -10.63
CA THR A 21 15.66 16.22 -10.87
C THR A 21 16.48 15.96 -9.59
N ILE A 22 15.92 16.33 -8.43
CA ILE A 22 16.53 16.18 -7.11
C ILE A 22 15.50 15.47 -6.22
N ILE A 23 15.90 14.40 -5.53
CA ILE A 23 15.05 13.73 -4.55
C ILE A 23 15.40 14.27 -3.18
N ASN A 24 14.52 15.11 -2.65
CA ASN A 24 14.59 15.63 -1.29
C ASN A 24 13.59 14.90 -0.37
N GLU A 25 13.75 15.07 0.94
CA GLU A 25 12.81 14.56 1.93
C GLU A 25 11.41 15.17 1.78
N GLU A 26 11.33 16.44 1.37
CA GLU A 26 10.06 17.15 1.12
C GLU A 26 9.25 16.50 -0.01
N GLU A 27 9.90 16.16 -1.13
CA GLU A 27 9.28 15.46 -2.27
C GLU A 27 8.80 14.06 -1.86
N LEU A 28 9.55 13.37 -1.00
CA LEU A 28 9.15 12.08 -0.46
C LEU A 28 7.90 12.20 0.43
N ASP A 29 7.84 13.17 1.34
CA ASP A 29 6.68 13.34 2.22
C ASP A 29 5.43 13.81 1.44
N ALA A 30 5.61 14.65 0.41
CA ALA A 30 4.54 15.05 -0.50
C ALA A 30 3.96 13.84 -1.25
N MET A 31 4.81 13.00 -1.83
CA MET A 31 4.41 11.77 -2.52
C MET A 31 3.72 10.78 -1.57
N LEU A 32 4.26 10.57 -0.36
CA LEU A 32 3.64 9.74 0.66
C LEU A 32 2.27 10.27 1.08
N LYS A 33 2.10 11.58 1.18
CA LYS A 33 0.81 12.21 1.52
C LYS A 33 -0.24 11.97 0.44
N GLU A 34 0.11 12.10 -0.84
CA GLU A 34 -0.79 11.79 -1.96
C GLU A 34 -1.23 10.31 -1.94
N VAL A 35 -0.28 9.38 -1.71
CA VAL A 35 -0.58 7.94 -1.63
C VAL A 35 -1.45 7.63 -0.40
N CYS A 36 -1.14 8.18 0.76
CA CYS A 36 -1.93 7.97 1.98
C CYS A 36 -3.36 8.49 1.84
N MET A 37 -3.54 9.66 1.22
CA MET A 37 -4.87 10.23 0.97
C MET A 37 -5.69 9.32 0.04
N ALA A 38 -5.08 8.82 -1.04
CA ALA A 38 -5.74 7.89 -1.94
C ALA A 38 -6.13 6.56 -1.27
N LEU A 39 -5.29 6.05 -0.35
CA LEU A 39 -5.60 4.85 0.44
C LEU A 39 -6.78 5.07 1.40
N ILE A 40 -6.84 6.24 2.06
CA ILE A 40 -7.94 6.60 2.96
C ILE A 40 -9.26 6.73 2.19
N GLU A 41 -9.23 7.38 1.02
CA GLU A 41 -10.40 7.46 0.11
C GLU A 41 -10.89 6.10 -0.38
N SER A 42 -10.01 5.09 -0.37
CA SER A 42 -10.32 3.72 -0.81
C SER A 42 -10.73 2.80 0.34
N ASP A 43 -11.19 3.36 1.47
CA ASP A 43 -11.63 2.64 2.67
C ASP A 43 -10.54 1.78 3.35
N VAL A 44 -9.25 2.12 3.18
CA VAL A 44 -8.17 1.48 3.95
C VAL A 44 -8.13 2.07 5.36
N HIS A 45 -8.02 1.20 6.36
CA HIS A 45 -8.02 1.62 7.76
C HIS A 45 -6.84 2.54 8.11
N ILE A 46 -7.13 3.71 8.71
CA ILE A 46 -6.16 4.77 9.01
C ILE A 46 -4.92 4.30 9.79
N ARG A 47 -5.07 3.31 10.69
CA ARG A 47 -3.93 2.76 11.45
C ARG A 47 -2.92 2.06 10.55
N LEU A 48 -3.39 1.34 9.52
CA LEU A 48 -2.53 0.65 8.56
C LEU A 48 -1.79 1.66 7.68
N VAL A 49 -2.50 2.72 7.26
CA VAL A 49 -1.91 3.81 6.46
C VAL A 49 -0.83 4.54 7.27
N LYS A 50 -1.06 4.81 8.55
CA LYS A 50 -0.05 5.41 9.44
C LYS A 50 1.19 4.51 9.58
N GLN A 51 0.99 3.22 9.83
CA GLN A 51 2.08 2.25 9.92
C GLN A 51 2.90 2.18 8.62
N LEU A 52 2.24 2.19 7.45
CA LEU A 52 2.94 2.25 6.17
C LEU A 52 3.81 3.51 6.05
N LYS A 53 3.27 4.69 6.39
CA LYS A 53 4.03 5.94 6.34
C LYS A 53 5.27 5.88 7.24
N ASP A 54 5.12 5.40 8.47
CA ASP A 54 6.20 5.30 9.44
C ASP A 54 7.26 4.27 8.99
N ASN A 55 6.84 3.13 8.43
CA ASN A 55 7.74 2.10 7.92
C ASN A 55 8.55 2.58 6.71
N VAL A 56 7.91 3.26 5.76
CA VAL A 56 8.60 3.80 4.59
C VAL A 56 9.62 4.86 5.00
N LYS A 57 9.29 5.75 5.95
CA LYS A 57 10.24 6.75 6.47
C LYS A 57 11.43 6.09 7.15
N LYS A 58 11.22 5.04 7.95
CA LYS A 58 12.31 4.28 8.59
C LYS A 58 13.19 3.54 7.58
N ALA A 59 12.60 3.00 6.52
CA ALA A 59 13.31 2.22 5.51
C ALA A 59 14.13 3.08 4.54
N ILE A 60 13.84 4.39 4.44
CA ILE A 60 14.56 5.33 3.60
C ILE A 60 15.51 6.13 4.50
N ASN A 61 16.68 5.54 4.79
CA ASN A 61 17.73 6.22 5.53
C ASN A 61 18.67 6.92 4.54
N PHE A 62 18.47 8.23 4.34
CA PHE A 62 19.20 9.01 3.32
C PHE A 62 20.71 9.04 3.55
N GLU A 63 21.17 8.84 4.79
CA GLU A 63 22.57 8.83 5.20
C GLU A 63 23.32 7.55 4.80
N GLU A 64 22.64 6.42 4.62
CA GLU A 64 23.26 5.15 4.14
C GLU A 64 23.20 5.00 2.61
N MET A 65 22.41 5.82 1.91
CA MET A 65 22.21 5.73 0.45
C MET A 65 23.37 6.31 -0.39
N VAL A 66 24.59 6.37 0.17
CA VAL A 66 25.74 7.10 -0.41
C VAL A 66 26.48 6.31 -1.52
N GLY A 67 26.26 5.01 -1.69
CA GLY A 67 26.98 4.22 -2.68
C GLY A 67 26.21 3.97 -3.97
N GLY A 68 26.43 4.77 -5.03
CA GLY A 68 26.24 4.43 -6.47
C GLY A 68 24.89 3.86 -6.97
N VAL A 69 23.94 3.53 -6.09
CA VAL A 69 22.66 2.92 -6.41
C VAL A 69 21.69 4.03 -6.77
N ASN A 70 20.95 3.80 -7.84
CA ASN A 70 19.95 4.70 -8.37
C ASN A 70 18.86 4.98 -7.30
N LYS A 71 19.03 6.04 -6.51
CA LYS A 71 18.22 6.39 -5.32
C LYS A 71 16.71 6.34 -5.61
N ARG A 72 16.32 6.75 -6.82
CA ARG A 72 14.94 6.66 -7.35
C ARG A 72 14.38 5.25 -7.30
N ARG A 73 15.14 4.28 -7.84
CA ARG A 73 14.71 2.88 -7.94
C ARG A 73 14.61 2.23 -6.57
N LEU A 74 15.49 2.60 -5.64
CA LEU A 74 15.42 2.08 -4.27
C LEU A 74 14.14 2.55 -3.57
N ILE A 75 13.84 3.85 -3.62
CA ILE A 75 12.63 4.40 -3.01
C ILE A 75 11.37 3.77 -3.61
N GLN A 76 11.30 3.66 -4.94
CA GLN A 76 10.19 2.98 -5.62
C GLN A 76 10.02 1.54 -5.16
N LYS A 77 11.12 0.79 -5.04
CA LYS A 77 11.11 -0.60 -4.57
C LYS A 77 10.65 -0.70 -3.12
N THR A 78 11.13 0.19 -2.25
CA THR A 78 10.75 0.23 -0.84
C THR A 78 9.26 0.52 -0.66
N VAL A 79 8.72 1.53 -1.35
CA VAL A 79 7.29 1.86 -1.32
C VAL A 79 6.45 0.69 -1.83
N PHE A 80 6.87 0.05 -2.94
CA PHE A 80 6.17 -1.11 -3.48
C PHE A 80 6.16 -2.30 -2.52
N ASN A 81 7.29 -2.58 -1.87
CA ASN A 81 7.39 -3.65 -0.89
C ASN A 81 6.50 -3.40 0.34
N GLU A 82 6.42 -2.17 0.84
CA GLU A 82 5.53 -1.84 1.96
C GLU A 82 4.05 -1.93 1.56
N LEU A 83 3.69 -1.56 0.32
CA LEU A 83 2.34 -1.79 -0.20
C LEU A 83 2.01 -3.28 -0.33
N LEU A 84 2.98 -4.11 -0.76
CA LEU A 84 2.80 -5.57 -0.80
C LEU A 84 2.56 -6.16 0.60
N LYS A 85 3.31 -5.70 1.61
CA LYS A 85 3.12 -6.14 3.00
C LYS A 85 1.73 -5.84 3.56
N LEU A 86 1.03 -4.84 3.05
CA LEU A 86 -0.36 -4.56 3.44
C LEU A 86 -1.37 -5.55 2.83
N VAL A 87 -1.05 -6.15 1.69
CA VAL A 87 -1.98 -6.97 0.91
C VAL A 87 -1.69 -8.46 1.07
N ASP A 88 -0.43 -8.85 1.26
CA ASP A 88 -0.01 -10.24 1.32
C ASP A 88 -0.28 -10.85 2.71
N PRO A 89 -1.20 -11.83 2.82
CA PRO A 89 -1.44 -12.54 4.08
C PRO A 89 -0.38 -13.60 4.39
N GLY A 90 0.55 -13.91 3.47
CA GLY A 90 1.61 -14.90 3.66
C GLY A 90 1.14 -16.35 3.74
N VAL A 91 -0.15 -16.61 3.49
CA VAL A 91 -0.78 -17.94 3.55
C VAL A 91 -1.21 -18.36 2.15
N THR A 92 -0.84 -19.58 1.75
CA THR A 92 -1.27 -20.15 0.47
C THR A 92 -2.78 -20.41 0.50
N ALA A 93 -3.48 -20.01 -0.57
CA ALA A 93 -4.90 -20.28 -0.72
C ALA A 93 -5.19 -21.79 -0.61
N TYR A 94 -6.30 -22.14 0.03
CA TYR A 94 -6.76 -23.52 0.12
C TYR A 94 -7.01 -24.09 -1.28
N GLN A 95 -6.37 -25.21 -1.60
CA GLN A 95 -6.56 -25.92 -2.86
C GLN A 95 -7.38 -27.20 -2.60
N PRO A 96 -8.53 -27.38 -3.25
CA PRO A 96 -9.35 -28.57 -3.07
C PRO A 96 -8.61 -29.82 -3.56
N LYS A 97 -8.69 -30.91 -2.78
CA LYS A 97 -8.04 -32.19 -3.11
C LYS A 97 -8.98 -33.06 -3.94
N LYS A 98 -8.48 -33.57 -5.07
CA LYS A 98 -9.22 -34.50 -5.94
C LYS A 98 -9.39 -35.85 -5.24
N GLY A 99 -10.59 -36.43 -5.29
CA GLY A 99 -10.88 -37.75 -4.69
C GLY A 99 -11.23 -37.73 -3.21
N GLN A 100 -11.35 -36.54 -2.59
CA GLN A 100 -11.85 -36.36 -1.21
C GLN A 100 -13.00 -35.35 -1.21
N PRO A 101 -13.99 -35.47 -0.30
CA PRO A 101 -15.03 -34.46 -0.14
C PRO A 101 -14.41 -33.15 0.40
N ASN A 102 -14.47 -32.08 -0.39
CA ASN A 102 -14.01 -30.74 0.02
C ASN A 102 -15.21 -29.94 0.54
N VAL A 103 -15.33 -29.79 1.85
CA VAL A 103 -16.41 -29.02 2.48
C VAL A 103 -15.96 -27.57 2.70
N ILE A 104 -16.61 -26.62 2.03
CA ILE A 104 -16.36 -25.19 2.17
C ILE A 104 -17.56 -24.56 2.88
N ILE A 105 -17.36 -24.11 4.12
CA ILE A 105 -18.39 -23.38 4.87
C ILE A 105 -18.20 -21.89 4.58
N TRP A 106 -19.23 -21.29 3.99
CA TRP A 106 -19.28 -19.85 3.75
C TRP A 106 -19.90 -19.19 4.97
N HIS A 107 -19.13 -18.36 5.68
CA HIS A 107 -19.70 -17.47 6.68
C HIS A 107 -19.52 -16.02 6.22
N THR A 108 -20.63 -15.27 6.17
CA THR A 108 -20.59 -13.83 5.97
C THR A 108 -20.61 -13.17 7.34
N PHE A 109 -19.61 -12.35 7.63
CA PHE A 109 -19.68 -11.39 8.72
C PHE A 109 -20.57 -10.22 8.25
N ILE A 110 -21.84 -10.22 8.66
CA ILE A 110 -22.69 -9.03 8.54
C ILE A 110 -22.22 -8.04 9.60
N LYS A 111 -21.44 -7.02 9.21
CA LYS A 111 -21.27 -5.84 10.07
C LYS A 111 -22.58 -5.07 10.05
N GLU A 112 -23.34 -5.21 11.13
CA GLU A 112 -24.56 -4.45 11.38
C GLU A 112 -24.22 -2.95 11.30
N LYS A 113 -24.80 -2.26 10.30
CA LYS A 113 -24.68 -0.80 10.16
C LYS A 113 -25.33 -0.15 11.37
N ALA A 114 -24.50 0.38 12.28
CA ALA A 114 -24.96 1.30 13.30
C ALA A 114 -25.50 2.58 12.65
N GLY A 115 -26.83 2.77 12.72
CA GLY A 115 -27.50 4.06 12.87
C GLY A 115 -27.59 5.00 11.66
N LYS A 116 -28.79 5.09 11.06
CA LYS A 116 -29.65 6.29 11.12
C LYS A 116 -31.00 6.01 10.42
N LEU A 117 -32.02 5.79 11.24
CA LEU A 117 -33.44 5.93 10.92
C LEU A 117 -34.02 6.81 12.04
N VAL A 118 -33.85 8.13 11.91
CA VAL A 118 -34.82 9.21 12.20
C VAL A 118 -34.32 10.44 11.44
#